data_AF-A0A3M1GAB8-F1
#
_entry.id   AF-A0A3M1GAB8-F1
#
_cell.length_a   1.000
_cell.length_b   1.000
_cell.length_c   1.000
_cell.angle_alpha   90.00
_cell.angle_beta   90.00
_cell.angle_gamma   90.00
#
_symmetry.space_group_name_H-M   'P 1'
#
loop_
_entity.id
_entity.type
_entity.pdbx_description
1 polymer ?
#
loop_
_entity_poly.entity_id
_entity_poly.type
_entity_poly.pdbx_seq_one_letter_code
_entity_poly.pdbx_strand_id
1 'polypeptide(L)' 'CTPRNLEYVLDEAGKRAKITRVQVGFETLRWTCAVRDFKNGMPDDQLRRKLGLSKISWRETSDKIQRLAGVG' A
#
# COMPACT_ATOMS: atom_id res chain seq x y z
N CYS A 1 -16.71 -3.28 -16.63
CA CYS A 1 -15.53 -3.74 -15.88
C CYS A 1 -15.78 -3.46 -14.40
N THR A 2 -15.85 -4.48 -13.55
CA THR A 2 -16.08 -4.30 -12.10
C THR A 2 -14.74 -4.25 -11.36
N PRO A 3 -14.66 -3.64 -10.16
CA PRO A 3 -13.45 -3.66 -9.33
C PRO A 3 -12.92 -5.09 -9.10
N ARG A 4 -13.83 -6.06 -8.95
CA ARG A 4 -13.49 -7.48 -8.80
C ARG A 4 -12.75 -8.06 -10.01
N ASN A 5 -13.11 -7.65 -11.24
CA ASN A 5 -12.41 -8.11 -12.43
C ASN A 5 -10.95 -7.64 -12.44
N LEU A 6 -10.69 -6.40 -11.98
CA LEU A 6 -9.33 -5.88 -11.88
C LEU A 6 -8.52 -6.56 -10.78
N GLU A 7 -9.14 -6.91 -9.64
CA GLU A 7 -8.48 -7.72 -8.61
C GLU A 7 -8.00 -9.06 -9.17
N TYR A 8 -8.81 -9.74 -9.99
CA TYR A 8 -8.37 -10.98 -10.65
C TYR A 8 -7.21 -10.76 -11.61
N VAL A 9 -7.25 -9.69 -12.41
CA VAL A 9 -6.14 -9.36 -13.33
C VAL A 9 -4.85 -9.09 -12.56
N LEU A 10 -4.93 -8.38 -11.42
CA LEU A 10 -3.79 -8.09 -10.56
C LEU A 10 -3.23 -9.36 -9.91
N ASP A 11 -4.09 -10.23 -9.41
CA ASP A 11 -3.70 -11.50 -8.80
C ASP A 11 -2.97 -12.40 -9.82
N GLU A 12 -3.52 -12.55 -11.02
CA GLU A 12 -2.89 -13.32 -12.10
C GLU A 12 -1.55 -12.71 -12.54
N ALA A 13 -1.45 -11.37 -12.60
CA ALA A 13 -0.17 -10.71 -12.86
C ALA A 13 0.86 -11.02 -11.75
N GLY A 14 0.44 -11.03 -10.48
CA GLY A 14 1.28 -11.40 -9.34
C GLY A 14 1.80 -12.84 -9.41
N LYS A 15 0.91 -13.79 -9.73
CA LYS A 15 1.27 -15.20 -9.91
C LYS A 15 2.29 -15.39 -11.03
N ARG A 16 2.09 -14.73 -12.18
CA ARG A 16 3.04 -14.77 -13.31
C ARG A 16 4.40 -14.16 -12.96
N ALA A 17 4.41 -13.13 -12.11
CA ALA A 17 5.63 -12.55 -11.55
C ALA A 17 6.25 -13.38 -10.40
N LYS A 18 5.67 -14.55 -10.07
CA LYS A 18 6.10 -15.45 -8.97
C LYS A 18 6.06 -14.79 -7.59
N ILE A 19 5.15 -13.84 -7.38
CA ILE A 19 4.89 -13.25 -6.06
C ILE A 19 3.92 -14.19 -5.33
N THR A 20 4.48 -15.10 -4.53
CA THR A 20 3.70 -16.18 -3.87
C THR A 20 3.44 -15.94 -2.39
N ARG A 21 4.15 -14.99 -1.76
CA ARG A 21 4.02 -14.69 -0.33
C ARG A 21 2.79 -13.86 0.01
N VAL A 22 2.25 -13.14 -0.97
CA VAL A 22 1.10 -12.25 -0.81
C VAL A 22 0.31 -12.20 -2.10
N GLN A 23 -1.01 -12.08 -2.00
CA GLN A 23 -1.85 -11.82 -3.16
C GLN A 23 -1.62 -10.40 -3.66
N VAL A 24 -1.40 -10.25 -4.96
CA VAL A 24 -1.31 -8.92 -5.58
C VAL A 24 -2.73 -8.44 -5.86
N GLY A 25 -3.05 -7.25 -5.33
CA GLY A 25 -4.38 -6.65 -5.42
C GLY A 25 -4.33 -5.18 -5.02
N PHE A 26 -5.48 -4.51 -5.03
CA PHE A 26 -5.53 -3.06 -4.78
C PHE A 26 -4.97 -2.68 -3.42
N GLU A 27 -5.30 -3.45 -2.37
CA GLU A 27 -4.79 -3.18 -1.02
C GLU A 27 -3.25 -3.32 -0.97
N THR A 28 -2.70 -4.44 -1.44
CA THR A 28 -1.25 -4.69 -1.43
C THR A 28 -0.49 -3.63 -2.23
N LEU A 29 -1.03 -3.21 -3.38
CA LEU A 29 -0.45 -2.13 -4.19
C LEU A 29 -0.52 -0.77 -3.48
N ARG A 30 -1.64 -0.47 -2.80
CA ARG A 30 -1.79 0.76 -2.02
C ARG A 30 -0.77 0.82 -0.88
N TRP A 31 -0.58 -0.27 -0.14
CA TRP A 31 0.44 -0.34 0.91
C TRP A 31 1.85 -0.22 0.36
N THR A 32 2.15 -0.90 -0.76
CA THR A 32 3.46 -0.83 -1.40
C THR A 32 3.79 0.59 -1.86
N CYS A 33 2.81 1.29 -2.45
CA CYS A 33 2.92 2.70 -2.81
C CYS A 33 3.21 3.57 -1.58
N ALA A 34 2.43 3.41 -0.50
CA ALA A 34 2.58 4.19 0.72
C ALA A 34 3.95 4.02 1.38
N VAL A 35 4.43 2.77 1.50
CA VAL A 35 5.75 2.46 2.07
C VAL A 35 6.87 3.02 1.21
N ARG A 36 6.76 2.93 -0.13
CA ARG A 36 7.77 3.48 -1.04
C ARG A 36 7.85 5.01 -0.95
N ASP A 37 6.71 5.69 -0.91
CA ASP A 37 6.68 7.15 -0.77
C ASP A 37 7.28 7.61 0.57
N PHE A 38 6.93 6.92 1.66
CA PHE A 38 7.51 7.16 2.97
C PHE A 38 9.04 7.00 2.94
N LYS A 39 9.55 5.88 2.37
CA LYS A 39 11.00 5.65 2.22
C LYS A 39 11.70 6.70 1.35
N ASN A 40 10.99 7.28 0.40
CA ASN A 40 11.50 8.35 -0.45
C ASN A 40 11.45 9.74 0.23
N GLY A 41 11.05 9.81 1.51
CA GLY A 41 11.01 11.06 2.28
C GLY A 41 9.77 11.92 2.02
N MET A 42 8.68 11.35 1.52
CA MET A 42 7.42 12.09 1.39
C MET A 42 6.94 12.57 2.79
N PRO A 43 6.65 13.87 2.96
CA PRO A 43 6.15 14.37 4.25
C PRO A 43 4.85 13.68 4.69
N ASP A 44 4.76 13.36 5.99
CA ASP A 44 3.63 12.65 6.61
C ASP A 44 2.25 13.22 6.23
N ASP A 45 2.08 14.53 6.30
CA ASP A 45 0.79 15.17 5.98
C ASP A 45 0.45 15.08 4.49
N GLN A 46 1.46 15.05 3.62
CA GLN A 46 1.27 14.80 2.19
C GLN A 46 0.86 13.34 1.94
N LEU A 47 1.55 12.38 2.55
CA LEU A 47 1.25 10.96 2.42
C LEU A 47 -0.13 10.62 2.97
N ARG A 48 -0.50 11.18 4.14
CA ARG A 48 -1.86 11.07 4.72
C ARG A 48 -2.94 11.52 3.75
N ARG A 49 -2.77 12.71 3.14
CA ARG A 49 -3.72 13.25 2.15
C ARG A 49 -3.78 12.37 0.91
N LYS A 50 -2.63 11.90 0.41
CA LYS A 50 -2.54 10.96 -0.71
C LYS A 50 -3.33 9.69 -0.45
N LEU A 51 -3.30 9.16 0.78
CA LEU A 51 -4.07 7.99 1.18
C LEU A 51 -5.54 8.30 1.49
N GLY A 52 -5.98 9.56 1.47
CA GLY A 52 -7.36 9.94 1.78
C GLY A 52 -7.74 9.69 3.25
N LEU A 53 -6.77 9.78 4.17
CA LEU A 53 -6.99 9.45 5.58
C LEU A 53 -7.25 10.69 6.43
N SER A 54 -8.16 10.52 7.40
CA SER A 54 -8.32 11.48 8.50
C SER A 54 -7.06 11.52 9.38
N LYS A 55 -6.90 12.57 10.20
CA LYS A 55 -5.80 12.63 11.18
C LYS A 55 -5.85 11.48 12.19
N ILE A 56 -7.05 11.00 12.53
CA ILE A 56 -7.25 9.91 13.48
C ILE A 56 -6.74 8.60 12.86
N SER A 57 -7.24 8.24 11.68
CA SER A 57 -6.82 7.02 10.96
C SER A 57 -5.35 7.05 10.54
N TRP A 58 -4.76 8.24 10.41
CA TRP A 58 -3.34 8.39 10.10
C TRP A 58 -2.44 7.84 11.19
N ARG A 59 -2.77 8.04 12.48
CA ARG A 59 -1.92 7.61 13.60
C ARG A 59 -1.58 6.12 13.47
N GLU A 60 -2.61 5.28 13.38
CA GLU A 60 -2.44 3.82 13.22
C GLU A 60 -1.79 3.43 11.88
N THR A 61 -2.14 4.13 10.79
CA THR A 61 -1.61 3.83 9.47
C THR A 61 -0.11 4.15 9.37
N SER A 62 0.33 5.26 9.95
CA SER A 62 1.71 5.70 9.94
C SER A 62 2.63 4.71 10.67
N ASP A 63 2.20 4.20 11.82
CA ASP A 63 2.92 3.16 12.57
C ASP A 63 3.11 1.89 11.74
N LYS A 64 2.06 1.46 11.03
CA LYS A 64 2.13 0.31 10.13
C LYS A 64 3.09 0.55 8.96
N ILE A 65 3.07 1.75 8.36
CA ILE A 65 3.99 2.13 7.28
C ILE A 65 5.44 2.12 7.76
N GLN A 66 5.73 2.69 8.94
CA GLN A 66 7.06 2.73 9.53
C GLN A 66 7.62 1.33 9.78
N ARG A 67 6.80 0.45 10.39
CA ARG A 67 7.16 -0.97 10.60
C ARG A 67 7.46 -1.69 9.28
N LEU A 68 6.61 -1.53 8.27
CA LEU A 68 6.84 -2.11 6.94
C LEU A 68 8.04 -1.49 6.22
N ALA A 69 8.39 -0.24 6.55
CA ALA A 69 9.57 0.40 6.01
C ALA A 69 10.88 -0.15 6.61
N GLY A 70 10.81 -0.89 7.72
CA GLY A 70 11.99 -1.31 8.48
C GLY A 70 12.53 -0.21 9.40
N VAL A 71 11.70 0.79 9.71
CA VAL A 71 11.99 1.79 10.74
C VAL A 71 11.34 1.28 12.03
N GLY A 72 12.13 0.61 12.86
CA GLY A 72 11.70 0.00 14.12
C GLY A 72 12.87 -0.65 14.84
#